data_AF-A0A7Y1XJN8-F1
#
_entry.id   AF-A0A7Y1XJN8-F1
#
_cell.length_a   1.000
_cell.length_b   1.000
_cell.length_c   1.000
_cell.angle_alpha   90.00
_cell.angle_beta   90.00
_cell.angle_gamma   90.00
#
_symmetry.space_group_name_H-M   'P 1'
#
loop_
_entity.id
_entity.type
_entity.pdbx_description
1 polymer ?
#
loop_
_entity_poly.entity_id
_entity_poly.type
_entity_poly.pdbx_seq_one_letter_code
_entity_poly.pdbx_strand_id
1 'polypeptide(L)'
;MSGTSDNNLALFCDFENIALGVRDEKYAIFDINRVLEKLLVKGSIVVKKAYCDWGRYKEFKATMHEASFELIDIPHVRQSGKNSADIRMVVDALDLCYTKSHVNTFVIISGDSDFSPLVSKLRENAKTVIGVGVKNSTSDLLIKNCDEFIYYDDIAREQAQKKKKSPKPAKGRKTKRKTAKAKPKDNKQDGIDQALEVASALNAERGDQDTLWGSMVKQALKRVNPSFNEGYYGFESFSKLLEEAQARGQLDLELDERSGGYIIRKVTS
;
A
#
# COMPACT_ATOMS: atom_id res chain seq x y z
N MET A 1 4.95 27.85 7.21
CA MET A 1 5.70 26.59 7.01
C MET A 1 4.89 25.47 7.64
N SER A 2 3.93 24.88 6.93
CA SER A 2 3.36 23.60 7.37
C SER A 2 4.36 22.52 6.96
N GLY A 3 5.16 22.04 7.92
CA GLY A 3 5.89 20.80 7.71
C GLY A 3 4.86 19.74 7.35
N THR A 4 5.05 19.07 6.22
CA THR A 4 4.28 17.88 5.86
C THR A 4 4.43 16.93 7.03
N SER A 5 3.40 16.78 7.86
CA SER A 5 3.45 15.89 9.02
C SER A 5 3.67 14.48 8.46
N ASP A 6 4.83 13.89 8.76
CA ASP A 6 5.15 12.53 8.34
C ASP A 6 4.05 11.60 8.87
N ASN A 7 3.23 11.10 7.94
CA ASN A 7 2.16 10.18 8.27
C ASN A 7 2.80 8.81 8.54
N ASN A 8 2.89 8.40 9.79
CA ASN A 8 3.54 7.16 10.20
C ASN A 8 2.47 6.12 10.54
N LEU A 9 2.49 5.03 9.78
CA LEU A 9 1.51 3.97 9.84
C LEU A 9 2.01 2.80 10.68
N ALA A 10 1.15 2.29 11.55
CA ALA A 10 1.33 1.00 12.21
C ALA A 10 0.27 0.00 11.72
N LEU A 11 0.73 -1.11 11.15
CA LEU A 11 -0.11 -2.15 10.58
C LEU A 11 -0.29 -3.30 11.57
N PHE A 12 -1.54 -3.63 11.85
CA PHE A 12 -1.96 -4.73 12.69
C PHE A 12 -2.83 -5.66 11.85
N CYS A 13 -2.31 -6.86 11.56
CA CYS A 13 -2.94 -7.81 10.65
C CYS A 13 -3.46 -9.02 11.41
N ASP A 14 -4.78 -9.18 11.42
CA ASP A 14 -5.45 -10.41 11.78
C ASP A 14 -5.44 -11.32 10.54
N PHE A 15 -4.41 -12.15 10.47
CA PHE A 15 -4.17 -12.95 9.28
C PHE A 15 -5.23 -14.05 9.10
N GLU A 16 -5.76 -14.59 10.21
CA GLU A 16 -6.76 -15.65 10.15
C GLU A 16 -8.05 -15.14 9.53
N ASN A 17 -8.52 -13.96 9.94
CA ASN A 17 -9.74 -13.37 9.39
C ASN A 17 -9.60 -13.05 7.89
N ILE A 18 -8.46 -12.50 7.48
CA ILE A 18 -8.18 -12.22 6.07
C ILE A 18 -8.05 -13.51 5.24
N ALA A 19 -7.33 -14.50 5.74
CA ALA A 19 -7.15 -15.78 5.05
C ALA A 19 -8.47 -16.54 4.88
N LEU A 20 -9.37 -16.48 5.88
CA LEU A 20 -10.71 -17.05 5.79
C LEU A 20 -11.55 -16.32 4.75
N GLY A 21 -11.63 -14.99 4.80
CA GLY A 21 -12.41 -14.19 3.84
C GLY A 21 -11.95 -14.37 2.39
N VAL A 22 -10.64 -14.49 2.16
CA VAL A 22 -10.07 -14.74 0.82
C VAL A 22 -10.40 -16.13 0.28
N ARG A 23 -10.44 -17.16 1.15
CA ARG A 23 -10.78 -18.54 0.75
C ARG A 23 -12.24 -18.65 0.33
N ASP A 24 -13.14 -17.97 1.01
CA ASP A 24 -14.57 -17.99 0.72
C ASP A 24 -14.90 -17.32 -0.63
N GLU A 25 -14.13 -16.30 -1.02
CA GLU A 25 -14.33 -15.54 -2.26
C GLU A 25 -13.59 -16.07 -3.50
N LYS A 26 -12.91 -17.23 -3.41
CA LYS A 26 -12.13 -17.85 -4.50
C LYS A 26 -11.06 -16.93 -5.13
N TYR A 27 -10.53 -15.96 -4.39
CA TYR A 27 -9.39 -15.19 -4.87
C TYR A 27 -8.15 -16.10 -4.93
N ALA A 28 -7.40 -15.98 -6.04
CA ALA A 28 -6.16 -16.71 -6.23
C ALA A 28 -5.05 -16.09 -5.36
N ILE A 29 -5.01 -16.49 -4.08
CA ILE A 29 -3.97 -16.19 -3.09
C ILE A 29 -4.00 -14.71 -2.63
N PHE A 30 -4.12 -14.51 -1.31
CA PHE A 30 -3.94 -13.20 -0.69
C PHE A 30 -2.51 -12.69 -0.91
N ASP A 31 -2.37 -11.48 -1.45
CA ASP A 31 -1.08 -10.82 -1.70
C ASP A 31 -0.97 -9.56 -0.85
N ILE A 32 -0.32 -9.69 0.31
CA ILE A 32 -0.12 -8.61 1.27
C ILE A 32 0.66 -7.43 0.68
N ASN A 33 1.53 -7.67 -0.32
CA ASN A 33 2.33 -6.60 -0.92
C ASN A 33 1.44 -5.55 -1.60
N ARG A 34 0.27 -5.94 -2.09
CA ARG A 34 -0.70 -5.02 -2.70
C ARG A 34 -1.30 -4.06 -1.70
N VAL A 35 -1.61 -4.58 -0.52
CA VAL A 35 -2.06 -3.76 0.60
C VAL A 35 -0.94 -2.80 1.01
N LEU A 36 0.31 -3.28 1.10
CA LEU A 36 1.45 -2.43 1.41
C LEU A 36 1.68 -1.33 0.38
N GLU A 37 1.63 -1.63 -0.92
CA GLU A 37 1.78 -0.65 -2.01
C GLU A 37 0.75 0.49 -1.86
N LYS A 38 -0.52 0.15 -1.62
CA LYS A 38 -1.59 1.14 -1.42
C LYS A 38 -1.35 2.00 -0.18
N LEU A 39 -0.92 1.40 0.93
CA LEU A 39 -0.66 2.10 2.19
C LEU A 39 0.61 2.97 2.16
N LEU A 40 1.64 2.56 1.41
CA LEU A 40 2.90 3.29 1.25
C LEU A 40 2.72 4.62 0.51
N VAL A 41 1.65 4.77 -0.27
CA VAL A 41 1.27 6.06 -0.86
C VAL A 41 0.79 7.03 0.24
N LYS A 42 0.05 6.53 1.24
CA LYS A 42 -0.56 7.32 2.31
C LYS A 42 0.42 7.77 3.39
N GLY A 43 1.43 6.96 3.71
CA GLY A 43 2.44 7.32 4.69
C GLY A 43 3.62 6.35 4.75
N SER A 44 4.50 6.56 5.72
CA SER A 44 5.63 5.69 6.02
C SER A 44 5.19 4.60 6.98
N ILE A 45 5.38 3.33 6.61
CA ILE A 45 5.04 2.22 7.49
C ILE A 45 6.19 1.97 8.47
N VAL A 46 5.94 2.20 9.76
CA VAL A 46 6.96 2.08 10.83
C VAL A 46 6.80 0.82 11.68
N VAL A 47 5.61 0.24 11.74
CA VAL A 47 5.33 -1.01 12.44
C VAL A 47 4.48 -1.92 11.54
N LYS A 48 4.81 -3.21 11.51
CA LYS A 48 4.04 -4.26 10.83
C LYS A 48 4.00 -5.50 11.70
N LYS A 49 2.83 -5.83 12.25
CA LYS A 49 2.61 -7.04 13.06
C LYS A 49 1.49 -7.88 12.46
N ALA A 50 1.69 -9.19 12.41
CA ALA A 50 0.69 -10.14 11.94
C ALA A 50 0.46 -11.24 12.98
N TYR A 51 -0.80 -11.43 13.35
CA TYR A 51 -1.26 -12.33 14.41
C TYR A 51 -1.96 -13.54 13.77
N CYS A 52 -1.50 -14.74 14.12
CA CYS A 52 -2.00 -15.98 13.52
C CYS A 52 -1.56 -17.22 14.31
N ASP A 53 -2.32 -18.32 14.22
CA ASP A 53 -1.75 -19.66 14.39
C ASP A 53 -0.89 -20.03 13.18
N TRP A 54 0.35 -19.59 13.26
CA TRP A 54 1.38 -19.80 12.25
C TRP A 54 1.75 -21.29 12.08
N GLY A 55 1.31 -22.16 12.99
CA GLY A 55 1.34 -23.61 12.81
C GLY A 55 0.37 -24.10 11.73
N ARG A 56 -0.80 -23.47 11.61
CA ARG A 56 -1.84 -23.79 10.61
C ARG A 56 -1.61 -23.09 9.27
N TYR A 57 -1.00 -21.91 9.26
CA TYR A 57 -0.80 -21.08 8.06
C TYR A 57 0.67 -21.01 7.61
N LYS A 58 1.39 -22.14 7.66
CA LYS A 58 2.83 -22.22 7.33
C LYS A 58 3.14 -21.74 5.91
N GLU A 59 2.24 -21.95 4.97
CA GLU A 59 2.39 -21.56 3.56
C GLU A 59 2.51 -20.04 3.35
N PHE A 60 1.97 -19.23 4.27
CA PHE A 60 2.00 -17.77 4.18
C PHE A 60 3.14 -17.13 4.99
N LYS A 61 3.83 -17.89 5.84
CA LYS A 61 4.94 -17.38 6.66
C LYS A 61 6.02 -16.71 5.83
N ALA A 62 6.44 -17.37 4.75
CA ALA A 62 7.51 -16.87 3.89
C ALA A 62 7.12 -15.51 3.30
N THR A 63 5.93 -15.43 2.69
CA THR A 63 5.41 -14.18 2.10
C THR A 63 5.30 -13.05 3.13
N MET A 64 4.79 -13.33 4.32
CA MET A 64 4.64 -12.31 5.37
C MET A 64 5.99 -11.86 5.95
N HIS A 65 6.93 -12.79 6.11
CA HIS A 65 8.30 -12.49 6.53
C HIS A 65 9.05 -11.67 5.49
N GLU A 66 8.95 -12.02 4.20
CA GLU A 66 9.51 -11.25 3.08
C GLU A 66 8.95 -9.83 3.04
N ALA A 67 7.66 -9.66 3.35
CA ALA A 67 7.00 -8.36 3.51
C ALA A 67 7.42 -7.60 4.80
N SER A 68 8.34 -8.16 5.59
CA SER A 68 8.89 -7.61 6.83
C SER A 68 7.84 -7.44 7.94
N PHE A 69 6.88 -8.36 8.05
CA PHE A 69 6.00 -8.43 9.21
C PHE A 69 6.68 -9.15 10.38
N GLU A 70 6.52 -8.61 11.58
CA GLU A 70 6.72 -9.38 12.80
C GLU A 70 5.59 -10.41 12.93
N LEU A 71 5.95 -11.68 12.92
CA LEU A 71 5.02 -12.80 12.97
C LEU A 71 4.74 -13.19 14.42
N ILE A 72 3.60 -12.76 14.96
CA ILE A 72 3.17 -13.08 16.32
C ILE A 72 2.41 -14.40 16.29
N ASP A 73 3.01 -15.46 16.86
CA ASP A 73 2.42 -16.79 16.91
C ASP A 73 1.45 -16.93 18.08
N ILE A 74 0.21 -17.30 17.76
CA ILE A 74 -0.89 -17.53 18.70
C ILE A 74 -1.43 -18.94 18.48
N PRO A 75 -0.80 -19.97 19.07
CA PRO A 75 -1.21 -21.35 18.87
C PRO A 75 -2.59 -21.61 19.49
N HIS A 76 -3.48 -22.26 18.73
CA HIS A 76 -4.80 -22.66 19.22
C HIS A 76 -4.69 -23.91 20.11
N VAL A 77 -4.33 -23.73 21.38
CA VAL A 77 -4.15 -24.84 22.34
C VAL A 77 -5.48 -25.44 22.84
N ARG A 78 -6.61 -24.71 22.70
CA ARG A 78 -7.99 -25.16 22.96
C ARG A 78 -8.97 -24.49 21.99
N GLN A 79 -10.21 -24.96 21.93
CA GLN A 79 -11.28 -24.51 21.01
C GLN A 79 -11.52 -22.98 20.97
N SER A 80 -11.03 -22.21 21.96
CA SER A 80 -11.21 -20.77 22.14
C SER A 80 -10.02 -19.90 21.65
N GLY A 81 -9.11 -20.42 20.83
CA GLY A 81 -7.88 -19.70 20.44
C GLY A 81 -8.08 -18.39 19.65
N LYS A 82 -9.21 -18.23 18.93
CA LYS A 82 -9.49 -17.03 18.11
C LYS A 82 -9.45 -15.74 18.95
N ASN A 83 -10.13 -15.73 20.10
CA ASN A 83 -10.13 -14.58 21.02
C ASN A 83 -8.73 -14.20 21.52
N SER A 84 -7.77 -15.13 21.54
CA SER A 84 -6.42 -14.84 22.03
C SER A 84 -5.64 -13.96 21.06
N ALA A 85 -5.80 -14.17 19.76
CA ALA A 85 -5.15 -13.36 18.73
C ALA A 85 -5.72 -11.94 18.74
N ASP A 86 -7.06 -11.83 18.78
CA ASP A 86 -7.77 -10.55 18.79
C ASP A 86 -7.39 -9.71 20.02
N ILE A 87 -7.44 -10.30 21.21
CA ILE A 87 -7.05 -9.63 22.46
C ILE A 87 -5.58 -9.20 22.40
N ARG A 88 -4.69 -10.07 21.94
CA ARG A 88 -3.26 -9.74 21.86
C ARG A 88 -3.01 -8.58 20.90
N MET A 89 -3.69 -8.58 19.75
CA MET A 89 -3.58 -7.49 18.78
C MET A 89 -4.08 -6.16 19.36
N VAL A 90 -5.20 -6.16 20.09
CA VAL A 90 -5.75 -4.98 20.76
C VAL A 90 -4.77 -4.42 21.80
N VAL A 91 -4.18 -5.30 22.63
CA VAL A 91 -3.21 -4.89 23.65
C VAL A 91 -1.97 -4.26 23.01
N ASP A 92 -1.39 -4.91 22.01
CA ASP A 92 -0.20 -4.39 21.32
C ASP A 92 -0.47 -3.06 20.60
N ALA A 93 -1.67 -2.89 20.01
CA ALA A 93 -2.05 -1.66 19.33
C ALA A 93 -2.24 -0.48 20.31
N LEU A 94 -2.88 -0.70 21.45
CA LEU A 94 -3.05 0.32 22.48
C LEU A 94 -1.71 0.67 23.15
N ASP A 95 -0.86 -0.32 23.44
CA ASP A 95 0.49 -0.06 23.95
C ASP A 95 1.29 0.82 22.99
N LEU A 96 1.27 0.51 21.69
CA LEU A 96 1.92 1.34 20.67
C LEU A 96 1.34 2.75 20.60
N CYS A 97 0.01 2.88 20.70
CA CYS A 97 -0.68 4.17 20.70
C CYS A 97 -0.19 5.09 21.82
N TYR A 98 0.03 4.55 23.02
CA TYR A 98 0.49 5.34 24.17
C TYR A 98 2.01 5.52 24.23
N THR A 99 2.79 4.55 23.76
CA THR A 99 4.26 4.59 23.89
C THR A 99 4.96 5.26 22.71
N LYS A 100 4.35 5.28 21.52
CA LYS A 100 4.95 5.81 20.29
C LYS A 100 4.10 6.95 19.72
N SER A 101 4.27 8.15 20.28
CA SER A 101 3.54 9.35 19.88
C SER A 101 3.67 9.72 18.40
N HIS A 102 4.79 9.38 17.76
CA HIS A 102 5.05 9.64 16.34
C HIS A 102 4.20 8.78 15.38
N VAL A 103 3.57 7.70 15.86
CA VAL A 103 2.61 6.91 15.10
C VAL A 103 1.26 7.62 15.17
N ASN A 104 0.78 8.10 14.04
CA ASN A 104 -0.48 8.87 13.95
C ASN A 104 -1.58 8.11 13.21
N THR A 105 -1.23 7.11 12.40
CA THR A 105 -2.19 6.28 11.66
C THR A 105 -2.06 4.80 12.04
N PHE A 106 -3.18 4.18 12.38
CA PHE A 106 -3.30 2.76 12.67
C PHE A 106 -4.06 2.07 11.55
N VAL A 107 -3.49 1.02 10.99
CA VAL A 107 -4.12 0.21 9.95
C VAL A 107 -4.53 -1.13 10.56
N ILE A 108 -5.83 -1.37 10.62
CA ILE A 108 -6.42 -2.61 11.10
C ILE A 108 -6.78 -3.47 9.90
N ILE A 109 -6.02 -4.52 9.65
CA ILE A 109 -6.25 -5.45 8.54
C ILE A 109 -7.08 -6.63 9.09
N SER A 110 -8.40 -6.45 9.12
CA SER A 110 -9.40 -7.44 9.53
C SER A 110 -10.80 -7.01 9.03
N GLY A 111 -11.70 -7.98 8.85
CA GLY A 111 -13.13 -7.73 8.64
C GLY A 111 -13.99 -7.83 9.92
N ASP A 112 -13.39 -8.20 11.07
CA ASP A 112 -14.13 -8.52 12.30
C ASP A 112 -14.64 -7.28 13.04
N SER A 113 -15.93 -7.25 13.40
CA SER A 113 -16.51 -6.17 14.18
C SER A 113 -15.99 -6.10 15.62
N ASP A 114 -15.39 -7.17 16.13
CA ASP A 114 -14.83 -7.22 17.48
C ASP A 114 -13.68 -6.21 17.69
N PHE A 115 -13.10 -5.67 16.61
CA PHE A 115 -12.13 -4.58 16.68
C PHE A 115 -12.74 -3.18 16.79
N SER A 116 -14.07 -3.03 16.71
CA SER A 116 -14.75 -1.73 16.83
C SER A 116 -14.39 -0.94 18.10
N PRO A 117 -14.28 -1.57 19.30
CA PRO A 117 -13.82 -0.88 20.50
C PRO A 117 -12.38 -0.37 20.39
N LEU A 118 -11.48 -1.13 19.74
CA LEU A 118 -10.11 -0.69 19.48
C LEU A 118 -10.10 0.55 18.57
N VAL A 119 -10.84 0.51 17.47
CA VAL A 119 -10.98 1.65 16.54
C VAL A 119 -11.46 2.89 17.29
N SER A 120 -12.51 2.73 18.10
CA SER A 120 -13.07 3.82 18.91
C SER A 120 -12.02 4.41 19.86
N LYS A 121 -11.23 3.54 20.53
CA LYS A 121 -10.21 3.99 21.49
C LYS A 121 -9.01 4.66 20.82
N LEU A 122 -8.62 4.21 19.62
CA LEU A 122 -7.57 4.85 18.83
C LEU A 122 -8.01 6.25 18.38
N ARG A 123 -9.27 6.40 17.94
CA ARG A 123 -9.84 7.70 17.55
C ARG A 123 -9.99 8.65 18.73
N GLU A 124 -10.38 8.13 19.91
CA GLU A 124 -10.38 8.89 21.17
C GLU A 124 -8.99 9.48 21.48
N ASN A 125 -7.92 8.79 21.07
CA ASN A 125 -6.53 9.23 21.21
C ASN A 125 -6.01 10.04 20.00
N ALA A 126 -6.91 10.61 19.19
CA ALA A 126 -6.60 11.42 18.01
C ALA A 126 -5.71 10.69 16.98
N LYS A 127 -5.86 9.37 16.87
CA LYS A 127 -5.24 8.57 15.81
C LYS A 127 -6.21 8.41 14.65
N THR A 128 -5.68 8.47 13.43
CA THR A 128 -6.42 8.07 12.23
C THR A 128 -6.45 6.56 12.13
N VAL A 129 -7.60 5.97 11.82
CA VAL A 129 -7.77 4.53 11.68
C VAL A 129 -8.22 4.16 10.28
N ILE A 130 -7.40 3.34 9.61
CA ILE A 130 -7.69 2.77 8.29
C ILE A 130 -8.04 1.30 8.48
N GLY A 131 -9.25 0.90 8.10
CA GLY A 131 -9.64 -0.51 8.00
C GLY A 131 -9.22 -1.10 6.66
N VAL A 132 -8.77 -2.35 6.65
CA VAL A 132 -8.53 -3.12 5.42
C VAL A 132 -9.17 -4.49 5.58
N GLY A 133 -10.07 -4.85 4.66
CA GLY A 133 -10.79 -6.13 4.73
C GLY A 133 -11.33 -6.60 3.39
N VAL A 134 -11.90 -7.80 3.38
CA VAL A 134 -12.57 -8.39 2.22
C VAL A 134 -14.05 -8.01 2.26
N LYS A 135 -14.61 -7.56 1.13
CA LYS A 135 -15.91 -6.89 1.09
C LYS A 135 -17.07 -7.70 1.66
N ASN A 136 -17.18 -8.99 1.36
CA ASN A 136 -18.29 -9.82 1.87
C ASN A 136 -17.99 -10.46 3.23
N SER A 137 -16.78 -10.29 3.76
CA SER A 137 -16.37 -10.80 5.08
C SER A 137 -16.17 -9.68 6.12
N THR A 138 -16.47 -8.43 5.75
CA THR A 138 -16.31 -7.27 6.61
C THR A 138 -17.65 -6.81 7.16
N SER A 139 -17.69 -6.53 8.46
CA SER A 139 -18.87 -5.95 9.11
C SER A 139 -19.04 -4.45 8.82
N ASP A 140 -20.26 -4.02 8.50
CA ASP A 140 -20.65 -2.61 8.37
C ASP A 140 -20.32 -1.78 9.63
N LEU A 141 -20.35 -2.42 10.81
CA LEU A 141 -20.03 -1.76 12.07
C LEU A 141 -18.56 -1.34 12.11
N LEU A 142 -17.65 -2.22 11.68
CA LEU A 142 -16.22 -1.92 11.62
C LEU A 142 -15.97 -0.79 10.61
N ILE A 143 -16.57 -0.89 9.43
CA ILE A 143 -16.42 0.09 8.34
C ILE A 143 -16.81 1.49 8.81
N LYS A 144 -17.97 1.62 9.48
CA LYS A 144 -18.47 2.91 9.97
C LYS A 144 -17.63 3.52 11.10
N ASN A 145 -16.89 2.70 11.83
CA ASN A 145 -16.08 3.16 12.95
C ASN A 145 -14.71 3.69 12.50
N CYS A 146 -14.18 3.20 11.39
CA CYS A 146 -12.92 3.66 10.80
C CYS A 146 -13.06 5.04 10.14
N ASP A 147 -11.95 5.78 10.05
CA ASP A 147 -11.91 7.05 9.30
C ASP A 147 -11.84 6.78 7.79
N GLU A 148 -11.22 5.66 7.40
CA GLU A 148 -11.17 5.18 6.03
C GLU A 148 -11.27 3.64 6.00
N PHE A 149 -11.85 3.08 4.95
CA PHE A 149 -11.88 1.64 4.74
C PHE A 149 -11.47 1.26 3.32
N ILE A 150 -10.48 0.37 3.19
CA ILE A 150 -9.95 -0.11 1.91
C ILE A 150 -10.36 -1.58 1.71
N TYR A 151 -11.10 -1.86 0.65
CA TYR A 151 -11.46 -3.23 0.30
C TYR A 151 -10.34 -3.90 -0.49
N TYR A 152 -9.94 -5.09 -0.05
CA TYR A 152 -8.94 -5.91 -0.76
C TYR A 152 -9.40 -6.25 -2.18
N ASP A 153 -10.70 -6.46 -2.37
CA ASP A 153 -11.35 -6.74 -3.64
C ASP A 153 -11.09 -5.67 -4.70
N ASP A 154 -11.13 -4.39 -4.28
CA ASP A 154 -10.92 -3.26 -5.18
C ASP A 154 -9.46 -3.19 -5.62
N ILE A 155 -8.53 -3.43 -4.69
CA ILE A 155 -7.09 -3.56 -4.99
C ILE A 155 -6.84 -4.69 -5.99
N ALA A 156 -7.48 -5.85 -5.78
CA ALA A 156 -7.35 -7.00 -6.67
C ALA A 156 -7.93 -6.73 -8.08
N ARG A 157 -9.05 -6.00 -8.16
CA ARG A 157 -9.71 -5.62 -9.42
C ARG A 157 -8.90 -4.60 -10.22
N GLU A 158 -8.38 -3.56 -9.58
CA GLU A 158 -7.52 -2.55 -10.20
C GLU A 158 -6.33 -3.21 -10.91
N GLN A 159 -5.70 -4.20 -10.27
CA GLN A 159 -4.58 -4.94 -10.84
C GLN A 159 -4.99 -5.82 -12.03
N ALA A 160 -6.15 -6.47 -11.96
CA ALA A 160 -6.67 -7.27 -13.08
C ALA A 160 -6.93 -6.41 -14.32
N GLN A 161 -7.35 -5.15 -14.14
CA GLN A 161 -7.52 -4.18 -15.22
C GLN A 161 -6.17 -3.68 -15.75
N LYS A 162 -5.18 -3.42 -14.88
CA LYS A 162 -3.81 -3.06 -15.29
C LYS A 162 -3.16 -4.14 -16.16
N LYS A 163 -3.26 -5.43 -15.77
CA LYS A 163 -2.74 -6.55 -16.58
C LYS A 163 -3.42 -6.73 -17.94
N LYS A 164 -4.66 -6.22 -18.13
CA LYS A 164 -5.35 -6.26 -19.42
C LYS A 164 -4.94 -5.11 -20.35
N LYS A 165 -4.47 -3.97 -19.81
CA LYS A 165 -4.02 -2.80 -20.59
C LYS A 165 -2.56 -2.90 -21.08
N SER A 166 -1.74 -3.76 -20.49
CA SER A 166 -0.39 -4.05 -21.01
C SER A 166 -0.45 -4.94 -22.27
N PRO A 167 0.18 -4.58 -23.42
CA PRO A 167 0.17 -5.42 -24.61
C PRO A 167 0.86 -6.77 -24.31
N LYS A 168 0.12 -7.87 -24.46
CA LYS A 168 0.68 -9.22 -24.36
C LYS A 168 1.79 -9.40 -25.41
N PRO A 169 3.02 -9.78 -25.04
CA PRO A 169 3.98 -10.26 -26.02
C PRO A 169 3.44 -11.57 -26.62
N ALA A 170 3.30 -11.61 -27.94
CA ALA A 170 2.84 -12.78 -28.68
C ALA A 170 3.73 -13.99 -28.34
N LYS A 171 3.09 -15.09 -27.89
CA LYS A 171 3.75 -16.37 -27.63
C LYS A 171 4.33 -16.92 -28.93
N GLY A 172 5.65 -17.08 -28.98
CA GLY A 172 6.33 -17.76 -30.09
C GLY A 172 7.69 -18.32 -29.70
N ARG A 173 7.70 -19.63 -29.42
CA ARG A 173 8.81 -20.59 -29.60
C ARG A 173 10.00 -20.60 -28.61
N LYS A 174 10.08 -21.71 -27.86
CA LYS A 174 11.24 -22.16 -27.09
C LYS A 174 12.45 -22.39 -27.99
N THR A 175 13.61 -21.82 -27.66
CA THR A 175 14.92 -22.51 -27.73
C THR A 175 16.03 -21.76 -26.97
N LYS A 176 16.69 -22.51 -26.07
CA LYS A 176 18.08 -22.45 -25.58
C LYS A 176 18.74 -21.09 -25.33
N ARG A 177 18.95 -20.83 -24.03
CA ARG A 177 20.08 -20.13 -23.38
C ARG A 177 21.28 -19.88 -24.31
N LYS A 178 21.46 -18.63 -24.74
CA LYS A 178 22.76 -17.96 -24.89
C LYS A 178 22.58 -16.47 -24.58
N THR A 179 23.52 -15.96 -23.81
CA THR A 179 23.76 -14.55 -23.50
C THR A 179 23.66 -13.68 -24.76
N ALA A 180 22.60 -12.88 -24.86
CA ALA A 180 22.45 -11.88 -25.90
C ALA A 180 21.82 -10.63 -25.30
N LYS A 181 22.55 -9.51 -25.39
CA LYS A 181 22.13 -8.15 -25.06
C LYS A 181 20.67 -7.92 -25.49
N ALA A 182 19.80 -7.70 -24.51
CA ALA A 182 18.47 -7.18 -24.79
C ALA A 182 18.62 -5.80 -25.44
N LYS A 183 17.97 -5.60 -26.60
CA LYS A 183 17.72 -4.26 -27.14
C LYS A 183 17.09 -3.40 -26.04
N PRO A 184 17.43 -2.11 -25.91
CA PRO A 184 16.86 -1.28 -24.86
C PRO A 184 15.36 -1.13 -25.16
N LYS A 185 14.53 -1.76 -24.32
CA LYS A 185 13.20 -1.19 -24.05
C LYS A 185 13.44 0.24 -23.58
N ASP A 186 12.59 1.17 -23.99
CA ASP A 186 12.73 2.58 -23.65
C ASP A 186 12.68 2.77 -22.13
N ASN A 187 13.85 2.70 -21.49
CA ASN A 187 14.00 2.73 -20.04
C ASN A 187 13.44 4.05 -19.49
N LYS A 188 13.42 5.11 -20.30
CA LYS A 188 12.81 6.39 -19.92
C LYS A 188 11.31 6.26 -19.69
N GLN A 189 10.59 5.51 -20.53
CA GLN A 189 9.15 5.34 -20.38
C GLN A 189 8.81 4.55 -19.10
N ASP A 190 9.59 3.51 -18.77
CA ASP A 190 9.38 2.72 -17.55
C ASP A 190 9.47 3.61 -16.29
N GLY A 191 10.42 4.56 -16.25
CA GLY A 191 10.54 5.53 -15.15
C GLY A 191 9.39 6.53 -15.09
N ILE A 192 8.92 7.01 -16.25
CA ILE A 192 7.76 7.90 -16.34
C ILE A 192 6.49 7.19 -15.88
N ASP A 193 6.26 5.96 -16.33
CA ASP A 193 5.08 5.16 -16.00
C ASP A 193 4.98 4.94 -14.48
N GLN A 194 6.10 4.64 -13.81
CA GLN A 194 6.13 4.52 -12.35
C GLN A 194 5.78 5.83 -11.63
N ALA A 195 6.29 6.97 -12.11
CA ALA A 195 5.97 8.27 -11.54
C ALA A 195 4.50 8.64 -11.76
N LEU A 196 3.96 8.40 -12.95
CA LEU A 196 2.55 8.65 -13.30
C LEU A 196 1.60 7.75 -12.49
N GLU A 197 1.97 6.49 -12.26
CA GLU A 197 1.18 5.57 -11.44
C GLU A 197 1.06 6.09 -10.00
N VAL A 198 2.18 6.49 -9.40
CA VAL A 198 2.19 7.05 -8.04
C VAL A 198 1.49 8.41 -7.98
N ALA A 199 1.65 9.26 -9.00
CA ALA A 199 0.96 10.54 -9.10
C ALA A 199 -0.57 10.35 -9.19
N SER A 200 -1.03 9.43 -10.02
CA SER A 200 -2.45 9.09 -10.16
C SER A 200 -3.02 8.56 -8.85
N ALA A 201 -2.27 7.69 -8.15
CA ALA A 201 -2.66 7.17 -6.85
C ALA A 201 -2.79 8.31 -5.83
N LEU A 202 -1.80 9.20 -5.72
CA LEU A 202 -1.86 10.35 -4.82
C LEU A 202 -3.02 11.30 -5.15
N ASN A 203 -3.32 11.51 -6.43
CA ASN A 203 -4.43 12.37 -6.85
C ASN A 203 -5.79 11.77 -6.47
N ALA A 204 -5.97 10.45 -6.66
CA ALA A 204 -7.19 9.74 -6.27
C ALA A 204 -7.44 9.80 -4.75
N GLU A 205 -6.37 9.79 -3.94
CA GLU A 205 -6.45 9.86 -2.47
C GLU A 205 -6.79 11.26 -1.94
N ARG A 206 -6.35 12.32 -2.65
CA ARG A 206 -6.51 13.71 -2.19
C ARG A 206 -7.77 14.40 -2.73
N GLY A 207 -8.34 13.89 -3.82
CA GLY A 207 -9.43 14.54 -4.54
C GLY A 207 -8.96 15.75 -5.37
N ASP A 208 -9.78 16.20 -6.32
CA ASP A 208 -9.44 17.22 -7.33
C ASP A 208 -9.15 18.64 -6.78
N GLN A 209 -9.18 18.86 -5.47
CA GLN A 209 -9.06 20.19 -4.86
C GLN A 209 -7.68 20.50 -4.27
N ASP A 210 -6.81 19.51 -4.11
CA ASP A 210 -5.53 19.69 -3.41
C ASP A 210 -4.32 19.66 -4.35
N THR A 211 -3.35 20.54 -4.12
CA THR A 211 -2.22 20.74 -5.04
C THR A 211 -1.25 19.57 -4.94
N LEU A 212 -1.03 18.85 -6.06
CA LEU A 212 -0.09 17.72 -6.10
C LEU A 212 1.31 18.21 -6.46
N TRP A 213 2.22 18.20 -5.48
CA TRP A 213 3.60 18.60 -5.70
C TRP A 213 4.45 17.44 -6.22
N GLY A 214 5.34 17.70 -7.18
CA GLY A 214 6.27 16.69 -7.71
C GLY A 214 7.18 16.10 -6.64
N SER A 215 7.54 16.87 -5.61
CA SER A 215 8.29 16.40 -4.44
C SER A 215 7.52 15.33 -3.65
N MET A 216 6.20 15.46 -3.51
CA MET A 216 5.35 14.48 -2.84
C MET A 216 5.25 13.18 -3.64
N VAL A 217 5.14 13.29 -4.98
CA VAL A 217 5.20 12.11 -5.87
C VAL A 217 6.53 11.39 -5.72
N LYS A 218 7.65 12.12 -5.74
CA LYS A 218 8.98 11.53 -5.55
C LYS A 218 9.12 10.82 -4.20
N GLN A 219 8.62 11.43 -3.12
CA GLN A 219 8.66 10.83 -1.79
C GLN A 219 7.79 9.57 -1.70
N ALA A 220 6.58 9.59 -2.26
CA ALA A 220 5.73 8.40 -2.34
C ALA A 220 6.35 7.30 -3.21
N LEU A 221 6.96 7.67 -4.34
CA LEU A 221 7.61 6.73 -5.24
C LEU A 221 8.80 6.04 -4.58
N LYS A 222 9.60 6.76 -3.80
CA LYS A 222 10.69 6.17 -3.01
C LYS A 222 10.19 5.30 -1.85
N ARG A 223 8.98 5.54 -1.33
CA ARG A 223 8.36 4.65 -0.32
C ARG A 223 7.89 3.34 -0.96
N VAL A 224 7.25 3.41 -2.12
CA VAL A 224 6.74 2.24 -2.85
C VAL A 224 7.88 1.44 -3.49
N ASN A 225 8.85 2.12 -4.10
CA ASN A 225 10.04 1.54 -4.73
C ASN A 225 11.31 2.25 -4.22
N PRO A 226 11.90 1.78 -3.10
CA PRO A 226 13.12 2.36 -2.54
C PRO A 226 14.33 2.35 -3.48
N SER A 227 14.37 1.43 -4.44
CA SER A 227 15.42 1.32 -5.45
C SER A 227 15.25 2.29 -6.61
N PHE A 228 14.17 3.07 -6.65
CA PHE A 228 13.92 4.04 -7.71
C PHE A 228 15.01 5.13 -7.72
N ASN A 229 15.66 5.27 -8.88
CA ASN A 229 16.63 6.31 -9.16
C ASN A 229 16.47 6.76 -10.61
N GLU A 230 16.25 8.06 -10.78
CA GLU A 230 15.98 8.71 -12.06
C GLU A 230 17.13 8.51 -13.07
N GLY A 231 18.36 8.41 -12.57
CA GLY A 231 19.55 8.15 -13.37
C GLY A 231 19.55 6.77 -14.03
N TYR A 232 18.99 5.74 -13.39
CA TYR A 232 18.85 4.43 -14.04
C TYR A 232 17.95 4.50 -15.28
N TYR A 233 16.98 5.40 -15.26
CA TYR A 233 16.06 5.62 -16.37
C TYR A 233 16.57 6.68 -17.37
N GLY A 234 17.76 7.23 -17.16
CA GLY A 234 18.39 8.18 -18.08
C GLY A 234 17.92 9.63 -17.91
N PHE A 235 17.44 9.99 -16.71
CA PHE A 235 17.09 11.35 -16.33
C PHE A 235 18.11 11.92 -15.33
N GLU A 236 18.48 13.19 -15.51
CA GLU A 236 19.42 13.88 -14.61
C GLU A 236 18.77 14.28 -13.27
N SER A 237 17.45 14.46 -13.26
CA SER A 237 16.68 14.79 -12.07
C SER A 237 15.22 14.35 -12.21
N PHE A 238 14.50 14.30 -11.09
CA PHE A 238 13.07 14.03 -11.10
C PHE A 238 12.27 15.11 -11.83
N SER A 239 12.70 16.36 -11.72
CA SER A 239 12.15 17.47 -12.49
C SER A 239 12.22 17.19 -14.00
N LYS A 240 13.38 16.73 -14.49
CA LYS A 240 13.54 16.36 -15.91
C LYS A 240 12.67 15.17 -16.33
N LEU A 241 12.44 14.22 -15.43
CA LEU A 241 11.50 13.13 -15.67
C LEU A 241 10.06 13.63 -15.83
N LEU A 242 9.62 14.55 -14.96
CA LEU A 242 8.29 15.16 -15.07
C LEU A 242 8.16 16.03 -16.33
N GLU A 243 9.16 16.85 -16.65
CA GLU A 243 9.19 17.68 -17.86
C GLU A 243 9.07 16.82 -19.14
N GLU A 244 9.75 15.68 -19.19
CA GLU A 244 9.64 14.73 -20.30
C GLU A 244 8.23 14.12 -20.38
N ALA A 245 7.64 13.76 -19.24
CA ALA A 245 6.26 13.25 -19.20
C ALA A 245 5.24 14.30 -19.69
N GLN A 246 5.47 15.59 -19.39
CA GLN A 246 4.70 16.70 -19.94
C GLN A 246 4.92 16.85 -21.45
N ALA A 247 6.16 16.79 -21.93
CA ALA A 247 6.48 16.86 -23.35
C ALA A 247 5.82 15.72 -24.16
N ARG A 248 5.56 14.58 -23.51
CA ARG A 248 4.81 13.43 -24.07
C ARG A 248 3.29 13.57 -23.92
N GLY A 249 2.79 14.65 -23.32
CA GLY A 249 1.36 14.92 -23.10
C GLY A 249 0.70 14.05 -22.02
N GLN A 250 1.50 13.38 -21.17
CA GLN A 250 1.01 12.43 -20.17
C GLN A 250 0.64 13.10 -18.85
N LEU A 251 1.12 14.32 -18.62
CA LEU A 251 0.77 15.13 -17.46
C LEU A 251 0.88 16.63 -17.79
N ASP A 252 0.31 17.47 -16.95
CA ASP A 252 0.39 18.93 -17.02
C ASP A 252 1.10 19.47 -15.78
N LEU A 253 2.15 20.28 -15.99
CA LEU A 253 2.97 20.87 -14.93
C LEU A 253 2.82 22.37 -14.87
N GLU A 254 2.78 22.88 -13.65
CA GLU A 254 2.96 24.29 -13.35
C GLU A 254 4.23 24.47 -12.53
N LEU A 255 5.08 25.43 -12.91
CA LEU A 255 6.24 25.78 -12.12
C LEU A 255 5.80 26.64 -10.94
N ASP A 256 6.13 26.22 -9.72
CA ASP A 256 5.94 27.07 -8.55
C ASP A 256 7.17 27.95 -8.34
N GLU A 257 7.04 29.25 -8.65
CA GLU A 257 8.12 30.23 -8.54
C GLU A 257 8.65 30.40 -7.10
N ARG A 258 7.86 30.02 -6.08
CA ARG A 258 8.27 30.11 -4.67
C ARG A 258 9.17 28.97 -4.20
N SER A 259 8.91 27.74 -4.64
CA SER A 259 9.70 26.56 -4.26
C SER A 259 10.72 26.13 -5.31
N GLY A 260 10.63 26.66 -6.54
CA GLY A 260 11.42 26.20 -7.68
C GLY A 260 11.09 24.76 -8.10
N GLY A 261 9.98 24.21 -7.59
CA GLY A 261 9.49 22.87 -7.88
C GLY A 261 8.33 22.86 -8.87
N TYR A 262 7.89 21.66 -9.25
CA TYR A 262 6.74 21.47 -10.14
C TYR A 262 5.49 21.04 -9.36
N ILE A 263 4.36 21.62 -9.74
CA ILE A 263 3.01 21.23 -9.37
C ILE A 263 2.43 20.42 -10.54
N ILE A 264 1.86 19.25 -10.26
CA ILE A 264 1.16 18.42 -11.23
C ILE A 264 -0.32 18.81 -11.19
N ARG A 265 -0.81 19.44 -12.26
CA ARG A 265 -2.22 19.89 -12.38
C ARG A 265 -3.14 18.79 -12.85
N LYS A 266 -2.65 17.96 -13.76
CA LYS A 266 -3.44 16.88 -14.35
C LYS A 266 -2.52 15.73 -14.74
N VAL A 267 -3.00 14.51 -14.50
CA VAL A 267 -2.40 13.30 -15.05
C VAL A 267 -3.32 12.78 -16.16
N THR A 268 -2.82 12.73 -17.38
CA THR A 268 -3.56 12.20 -18.53
C THR A 268 -3.32 10.69 -18.58
N SER A 269 -4.32 9.92 -18.12
CA SER A 269 -4.28 8.44 -18.11
C SER A 269 -4.53 7.82 -19.48
#